data_AF-A0A7K3DQX6-F1
#
_entry.id   AF-A0A7K3DQX6-F1
#
_cell.length_a   1.000
_cell.length_b   1.000
_cell.length_c   1.000
_cell.angle_alpha   90.00
_cell.angle_beta   90.00
_cell.angle_gamma   90.00
#
_symmetry.space_group_name_H-M   'P 1'
#
loop_
_entity.id
_entity.type
_entity.pdbx_description
1 polymer ?
#
loop_
_entity_poly.entity_id
_entity_poly.type
_entity_poly.pdbx_seq_one_letter_code
_entity_poly.pdbx_strand_id
1 'polypeptide(L)'
;DGRELDAAGARPAGPAAAALTALTDVVRPGTGRLLPAPASAADTVGELHLAAYALSGGGALGLATPARASGDHTIAGAAVVLLSLLAGTYRPADDAQRSAALVGLLLGADRRTAAAELLGAGRWKVVHARPNAPGAPAPDLGTPLGAVTAGA
;
A
#
# COMPACT_ATOMS: atom_id res chain seq x y z
N ASP A 1 -8.48 8.69 -12.72
CA ASP A 1 -8.98 9.63 -13.75
C ASP A 1 -7.85 10.32 -14.53
N GLY A 2 -6.57 10.03 -14.22
CA GLY A 2 -5.44 10.62 -14.97
C GLY A 2 -5.26 12.11 -14.71
N ARG A 3 -5.92 12.64 -13.68
CA ARG A 3 -5.82 14.04 -13.30
C ARG A 3 -4.45 14.31 -12.67
N GLU A 4 -3.77 15.33 -13.17
CA GLU A 4 -2.57 15.90 -12.55
C GLU A 4 -2.90 16.35 -11.12
N LEU A 5 -2.22 15.77 -10.14
CA LEU A 5 -2.38 16.11 -8.72
C LEU A 5 -1.49 17.30 -8.35
N ASP A 6 -0.25 17.29 -8.83
CA ASP A 6 0.75 18.32 -8.60
C ASP A 6 1.77 18.31 -9.75
N ALA A 7 2.46 19.43 -9.96
CA ALA A 7 3.48 19.59 -10.99
C ALA A 7 4.60 20.53 -10.51
N ALA A 8 5.85 20.15 -10.82
CA ALA A 8 7.03 20.94 -10.51
C ALA A 8 7.90 21.13 -11.76
N GLY A 9 8.53 22.30 -11.85
CA GLY A 9 9.42 22.65 -12.95
C GLY A 9 8.72 23.21 -14.19
N ALA A 10 9.45 23.22 -15.32
CA ALA A 10 8.93 23.71 -16.59
C ALA A 10 7.90 22.73 -17.17
N ARG A 11 6.75 23.26 -17.62
CA ARG A 11 5.72 22.40 -18.22
C ARG A 11 6.18 21.87 -19.58
N PRO A 12 6.07 20.55 -19.82
CA PRO A 12 6.32 19.99 -21.13
C PRO A 12 5.30 20.51 -22.14
N ALA A 13 5.74 20.68 -23.39
CA ALA A 13 4.85 21.06 -24.49
C ALA A 13 3.79 19.96 -24.75
N GLY A 14 2.69 20.34 -25.41
CA GLY A 14 1.50 19.49 -25.61
C GLY A 14 1.78 18.03 -26.01
N PRO A 15 2.64 17.75 -27.01
CA PRO A 15 2.96 16.37 -27.40
C PRO A 15 3.59 15.54 -26.27
N ALA A 16 4.51 16.16 -25.52
CA ALA A 16 5.18 15.50 -24.40
C ALA A 16 4.24 15.32 -23.20
N ALA A 17 3.35 16.28 -22.93
CA ALA A 17 2.33 16.14 -21.89
C ALA A 17 1.33 15.01 -22.20
N ALA A 18 0.92 14.86 -23.46
CA ALA A 18 0.06 13.76 -23.90
C ALA A 18 0.76 12.40 -23.77
N ALA A 19 2.02 12.30 -24.18
CA ALA A 19 2.81 11.09 -24.02
C ALA A 19 3.03 10.72 -22.54
N LEU A 20 3.25 11.70 -21.66
CA LEU A 20 3.34 11.48 -20.22
C LEU A 20 2.03 10.90 -19.64
N THR A 21 0.89 11.40 -20.12
CA THR A 21 -0.44 10.88 -19.73
C THR A 21 -0.59 9.42 -20.16
N ALA A 22 -0.19 9.09 -21.39
CA ALA A 22 -0.22 7.71 -21.88
C ALA A 22 0.69 6.79 -21.03
N LEU A 23 1.89 7.24 -20.67
CA LEU A 23 2.81 6.47 -19.81
C LEU A 23 2.25 6.25 -18.40
N THR A 24 1.58 7.24 -17.81
CA THR A 24 0.97 7.09 -16.48
C THR A 24 -0.20 6.09 -16.50
N ASP A 25 -0.98 6.04 -17.59
CA ASP A 25 -2.01 5.00 -17.79
C ASP A 25 -1.42 3.59 -18.01
N VAL A 26 -0.21 3.49 -18.55
CA VAL A 26 0.49 2.20 -18.68
C VAL A 26 0.87 1.65 -17.31
N VAL A 27 1.45 2.48 -16.42
CA VAL A 27 1.88 2.03 -15.09
C VAL A 27 0.75 1.96 -14.07
N ARG A 28 -0.43 2.50 -14.38
CA ARG A 28 -1.58 2.45 -13.46
C ARG A 28 -2.05 1.01 -13.25
N PRO A 29 -2.19 0.55 -11.99
CA PRO A 29 -2.78 -0.75 -11.70
C PRO A 29 -4.26 -0.73 -12.11
N GLY A 30 -4.62 -1.58 -13.07
CA GLY A 30 -6.00 -1.73 -13.56
C GLY A 30 -6.65 -2.99 -13.02
N THR A 31 -7.91 -2.89 -12.57
CA THR A 31 -8.71 -4.03 -12.07
C THR A 31 -9.17 -5.00 -13.16
N GLY A 32 -8.89 -4.72 -14.44
CA GLY A 32 -9.30 -5.52 -15.59
C GLY A 32 -8.16 -6.00 -16.50
N ARG A 33 -6.89 -5.89 -16.07
CA ARG A 33 -5.77 -6.41 -16.86
C ARG A 33 -5.49 -7.87 -16.49
N LEU A 34 -5.25 -8.70 -17.50
CA LEU A 34 -4.85 -10.11 -17.34
C LEU A 34 -3.43 -10.25 -16.76
N LEU A 35 -2.61 -9.21 -16.87
CA LEU A 35 -1.22 -9.16 -16.42
C LEU A 35 -1.02 -7.98 -15.46
N PRO A 36 -0.11 -8.09 -14.47
CA PRO A 36 0.26 -6.98 -13.61
C PRO A 36 0.72 -5.77 -14.41
N ALA A 37 0.33 -4.57 -13.97
CA ALA A 37 0.86 -3.35 -14.58
C ALA A 37 2.37 -3.24 -14.31
N PRO A 38 3.16 -2.76 -15.28
CA PRO A 38 4.59 -2.55 -15.08
C PRO A 38 4.84 -1.46 -14.03
N ALA A 39 5.91 -1.61 -13.26
CA ALA A 39 6.29 -0.65 -12.22
C ALA A 39 6.79 0.69 -12.80
N SER A 40 7.27 0.67 -14.04
CA SER A 40 7.71 1.87 -14.76
C SER A 40 7.51 1.72 -16.27
N ALA A 41 7.45 2.86 -16.95
CA ALA A 41 7.43 2.98 -18.40
C ALA A 41 8.24 4.20 -18.82
N ALA A 42 8.82 4.19 -20.02
CA ALA A 42 9.60 5.32 -20.54
C ALA A 42 9.35 5.50 -22.03
N ASP A 43 9.51 6.73 -22.51
CA ASP A 43 9.37 7.11 -23.92
C ASP A 43 10.26 8.34 -24.21
N THR A 44 10.30 8.77 -25.45
CA THR A 44 11.01 9.98 -25.90
C THR A 44 10.16 10.78 -26.87
N VAL A 45 10.08 12.10 -26.66
CA VAL A 45 9.36 13.03 -27.56
C VAL A 45 10.27 14.20 -27.88
N GLY A 46 10.77 14.27 -29.11
CA GLY A 46 11.82 15.21 -29.48
C GLY A 46 13.08 14.97 -28.65
N GLU A 47 13.61 16.03 -28.04
CA GLU A 47 14.76 15.96 -27.12
C GLU A 47 14.38 15.57 -25.68
N LEU A 48 13.09 15.37 -25.38
CA LEU A 48 12.65 15.02 -24.04
C LEU A 48 12.64 13.51 -23.83
N HIS A 49 13.30 13.06 -22.78
CA HIS A 49 13.12 11.74 -22.19
C HIS A 49 11.96 11.78 -21.19
N LEU A 50 11.01 10.87 -21.37
CA LEU A 50 9.83 10.72 -20.55
C LEU A 50 9.93 9.44 -19.73
N ALA A 51 9.54 9.49 -18.47
CA ALA A 51 9.42 8.32 -17.62
C ALA A 51 8.17 8.41 -16.74
N ALA A 52 7.53 7.28 -16.49
CA ALA A 52 6.45 7.15 -15.52
C ALA A 52 6.78 6.01 -14.54
N TYR A 53 6.45 6.22 -13.27
CA TYR A 53 6.65 5.25 -12.19
C TYR A 53 5.37 5.09 -11.39
N ALA A 54 4.97 3.85 -11.13
CA ALA A 54 3.82 3.55 -10.28
C ALA A 54 4.13 3.97 -8.83
N LEU A 55 3.17 4.58 -8.15
CA LEU A 55 3.24 4.88 -6.72
C LEU A 55 2.34 3.94 -5.92
N SER A 56 2.82 3.51 -4.76
CA SER A 56 2.01 2.77 -3.78
C SER A 56 0.87 3.68 -3.30
N GLY A 57 -0.36 3.45 -3.74
CA GLY A 57 -1.48 4.38 -3.51
C GLY A 57 -2.37 4.58 -4.75
N GLY A 58 -1.99 4.00 -5.90
CA GLY A 58 -2.79 4.04 -7.13
C GLY A 58 -2.53 5.27 -8.00
N GLY A 59 -1.59 6.12 -7.62
CA GLY A 59 -1.06 7.22 -8.42
C GLY A 59 0.19 6.82 -9.23
N ALA A 60 0.72 7.77 -9.99
CA ALA A 60 1.96 7.61 -10.74
C ALA A 60 2.76 8.93 -10.74
N LEU A 61 4.09 8.84 -10.78
CA LEU A 61 4.99 9.96 -10.99
C LEU A 61 5.42 10.00 -12.46
N GLY A 62 5.14 11.09 -13.17
CA GLY A 62 5.63 11.35 -14.51
C GLY A 62 6.80 12.34 -14.50
N LEU A 63 7.83 12.10 -15.31
CA LEU A 63 9.01 12.94 -15.45
C LEU A 63 9.27 13.23 -16.93
N ALA A 64 9.66 14.47 -17.23
CA ALA A 64 10.13 14.89 -18.56
C ALA A 64 11.46 15.63 -18.40
N THR A 65 12.55 15.09 -18.97
CA THR A 65 13.89 15.68 -18.87
C THR A 65 14.53 15.88 -20.26
N PRO A 66 15.25 16.98 -20.52
CA PRO A 66 15.86 17.28 -21.82
C PRO A 66 17.10 16.46 -22.18
N ALA A 67 17.64 15.67 -21.26
CA ALA A 67 18.72 14.73 -21.51
C ALA A 67 18.68 13.62 -20.44
N ARG A 68 19.30 12.48 -20.73
CA ARG A 68 19.58 11.44 -19.74
C ARG A 68 21.02 11.59 -19.26
N ALA A 69 21.25 12.42 -18.25
CA ALA A 69 22.52 12.44 -17.55
C ALA A 69 22.64 11.20 -16.65
N SER A 70 23.86 10.75 -16.38
CA SER A 70 24.15 9.57 -15.53
C SER A 70 23.56 9.66 -14.10
N GLY A 71 23.05 10.82 -13.68
CA GLY A 71 22.40 11.03 -12.37
C GLY A 71 20.87 11.05 -12.39
N ASP A 72 20.22 11.20 -13.54
CA ASP A 72 18.78 11.51 -13.59
C ASP A 72 17.93 10.34 -13.11
N HIS A 73 18.36 9.10 -13.41
CA HIS A 73 17.69 7.91 -12.89
C HIS A 73 17.77 7.79 -11.37
N THR A 74 18.77 8.41 -10.74
CA THR A 74 19.01 8.33 -9.29
C THR A 74 18.13 9.35 -8.60
N ILE A 75 18.06 10.55 -9.16
CA ILE A 75 17.13 11.59 -8.69
C ILE A 75 15.70 11.11 -8.89
N ALA A 76 15.37 10.52 -10.04
CA ALA A 76 14.07 9.91 -10.30
C ALA A 76 13.76 8.78 -9.31
N GLY A 77 14.71 7.86 -9.10
CA GLY A 77 14.57 6.78 -8.13
C GLY A 77 14.35 7.29 -6.70
N ALA A 78 15.13 8.28 -6.26
CA ALA A 78 14.98 8.91 -4.95
C ALA A 78 13.62 9.63 -4.81
N ALA A 79 13.19 10.37 -5.83
CA ALA A 79 11.88 11.01 -5.86
C ALA A 79 10.77 9.97 -5.77
N VAL A 80 10.83 8.88 -6.54
CA VAL A 80 9.86 7.78 -6.49
C VAL A 80 9.81 7.16 -5.10
N VAL A 81 10.95 6.91 -4.45
CA VAL A 81 10.99 6.37 -3.09
C VAL A 81 10.37 7.36 -2.10
N LEU A 82 10.79 8.62 -2.11
CA LEU A 82 10.26 9.65 -1.21
C LEU A 82 8.76 9.89 -1.41
N LEU A 83 8.30 10.00 -2.65
CA LEU A 83 6.89 10.08 -2.98
C LEU A 83 6.15 8.80 -2.64
N SER A 84 6.75 7.62 -2.76
CA SER A 84 6.11 6.37 -2.31
C SER A 84 6.04 6.30 -0.79
N LEU A 85 6.94 6.93 -0.05
CA LEU A 85 6.83 7.04 1.41
C LEU A 85 5.82 8.11 1.84
N LEU A 86 5.69 9.19 1.07
CA LEU A 86 4.78 10.29 1.35
C LEU A 86 3.34 10.00 0.88
N ALA A 87 3.21 9.45 -0.33
CA ALA A 87 1.96 9.09 -0.99
C ALA A 87 1.56 7.64 -0.76
N GLY A 88 2.52 6.76 -0.48
CA GLY A 88 2.23 5.55 0.28
C GLY A 88 1.73 6.05 1.60
N THR A 89 0.40 6.09 1.68
CA THR A 89 -0.34 6.26 2.91
C THR A 89 0.42 5.44 3.94
N TYR A 90 1.05 6.11 4.89
CA TYR A 90 1.23 5.56 6.21
C TYR A 90 -0.10 4.85 6.50
N ARG A 91 -0.10 3.51 6.48
CA ARG A 91 -1.30 2.71 6.69
C ARG A 91 -1.85 3.26 8.02
N PRO A 92 -3.08 3.80 7.99
CA PRO A 92 -3.49 4.92 8.83
C PRO A 92 -3.46 4.50 10.30
N ALA A 93 -3.55 5.46 11.21
CA ALA A 93 -3.67 5.26 12.66
C ALA A 93 -4.48 4.01 13.09
N ASP A 94 -5.44 3.54 12.29
CA ASP A 94 -6.12 2.24 12.39
C ASP A 94 -5.19 1.02 12.59
N ASP A 95 -4.06 0.88 11.89
CA ASP A 95 -3.17 -0.29 12.04
C ASP A 95 -2.27 -0.19 13.29
N ALA A 96 -1.82 1.02 13.62
CA ALA A 96 -1.07 1.28 14.84
C ALA A 96 -1.97 1.20 16.09
N GLN A 97 -3.19 1.70 16.01
CA GLN A 97 -4.22 1.62 17.05
C GLN A 97 -4.73 0.19 17.20
N ARG A 98 -4.87 -0.55 16.08
CA ARG A 98 -5.15 -1.98 16.12
C ARG A 98 -3.99 -2.77 16.74
N SER A 99 -2.74 -2.42 16.43
CA SER A 99 -1.58 -3.03 17.08
C SER A 99 -1.49 -2.69 18.57
N ALA A 100 -1.74 -1.44 18.95
CA ALA A 100 -1.73 -0.99 20.33
C ALA A 100 -2.84 -1.64 21.17
N ALA A 101 -4.06 -1.74 20.63
CA ALA A 101 -5.16 -2.41 21.31
C ALA A 101 -4.95 -3.94 21.38
N LEU A 102 -4.30 -4.58 20.39
CA LEU A 102 -3.87 -5.97 20.49
C LEU A 102 -2.80 -6.17 21.57
N VAL A 103 -1.79 -5.29 21.63
CA VAL A 103 -0.77 -5.32 22.70
C VAL A 103 -1.41 -5.10 24.05
N GLY A 104 -2.35 -4.14 24.16
CA GLY A 104 -3.16 -3.95 25.36
C GLY A 104 -3.89 -5.22 25.77
N LEU A 105 -4.58 -5.90 24.84
CA LEU A 105 -5.23 -7.18 25.10
C LEU A 105 -4.26 -8.27 25.56
N LEU A 106 -3.06 -8.34 24.96
CA LEU A 106 -2.01 -9.30 25.36
C LEU A 106 -1.46 -8.99 26.76
N LEU A 107 -1.40 -7.71 27.13
CA LEU A 107 -0.96 -7.23 28.45
C LEU A 107 -2.09 -7.20 29.50
N GLY A 108 -3.32 -7.57 29.13
CA GLY A 108 -4.45 -7.69 30.05
C GLY A 108 -5.35 -6.46 30.17
N ALA A 109 -5.30 -5.52 29.22
CA ALA A 109 -6.24 -4.40 29.14
C ALA A 109 -7.71 -4.88 29.01
N ASP A 110 -8.65 -4.01 29.40
CA ASP A 110 -10.08 -4.33 29.34
C ASP A 110 -10.51 -4.73 27.92
N ARG A 111 -11.05 -5.94 27.81
CA ARG A 111 -11.33 -6.58 26.52
C ARG A 111 -12.43 -5.87 25.74
N ARG A 112 -13.40 -5.29 26.45
CA ARG A 112 -14.54 -4.60 25.82
C ARG A 112 -14.07 -3.31 25.17
N THR A 113 -13.24 -2.54 25.87
CA THR A 113 -12.72 -1.27 25.39
C THR A 113 -11.75 -1.48 24.22
N ALA A 114 -10.79 -2.40 24.36
CA ALA A 114 -9.85 -2.71 23.29
C ALA A 114 -10.53 -3.32 22.04
N ALA A 115 -11.53 -4.20 22.20
CA ALA A 115 -12.27 -4.75 21.06
C ALA A 115 -13.10 -3.70 20.32
N ALA A 116 -13.66 -2.72 21.03
CA ALA A 116 -14.39 -1.61 20.41
C ALA A 116 -13.46 -0.72 19.57
N GLU A 117 -12.22 -0.49 20.01
CA GLU A 117 -11.20 0.21 19.23
C GLU A 117 -10.69 -0.61 18.03
N LEU A 118 -10.58 -1.93 18.18
CA LEU A 118 -10.04 -2.83 17.16
C LEU A 118 -11.00 -3.13 16.01
N LEU A 119 -12.27 -3.32 16.35
CA LEU A 119 -13.27 -3.92 15.48
C LEU A 119 -14.45 -2.95 15.25
N GLY A 120 -14.57 -1.87 16.03
CA GLY A 120 -15.71 -0.95 16.01
C GLY A 120 -16.83 -1.38 16.95
N ALA A 121 -17.88 -0.56 17.06
CA ALA A 121 -18.98 -0.74 18.04
C ALA A 121 -19.96 -1.91 17.73
N GLY A 122 -19.60 -2.83 16.84
CA GLY A 122 -20.40 -3.99 16.44
C GLY A 122 -20.48 -5.10 17.51
N ARG A 123 -21.26 -6.15 17.21
CA ARG A 123 -21.27 -7.38 18.02
C ARG A 123 -20.12 -8.29 17.58
N TRP A 124 -19.23 -8.61 18.50
CA TRP A 124 -18.07 -9.48 18.25
C TRP A 124 -18.05 -10.66 19.21
N LYS A 125 -17.49 -11.78 18.77
CA LYS A 125 -17.19 -12.94 19.62
C LYS A 125 -15.68 -13.09 19.71
N VAL A 126 -15.13 -12.81 20.89
CA VAL A 126 -13.70 -13.00 21.17
C VAL A 126 -13.49 -14.40 21.72
N VAL A 127 -12.56 -15.15 21.12
CA VAL A 127 -12.21 -16.49 21.56
C VAL A 127 -10.75 -16.50 21.96
N HIS A 128 -10.49 -16.78 23.24
CA HIS A 128 -9.15 -17.00 23.75
C HIS A 128 -8.91 -18.50 23.87
N ALA A 129 -7.95 -19.01 23.09
CA ALA A 129 -7.46 -20.37 23.27
C ALA A 129 -6.20 -20.34 24.14
N ARG A 130 -6.08 -21.32 25.04
CA ARG A 130 -4.85 -21.57 25.78
C ARG A 130 -4.41 -23.01 25.53
N PRO A 131 -3.11 -23.28 25.32
CA PRO A 131 -2.62 -24.65 25.23
C PRO A 131 -2.96 -25.42 26.51
N ASN A 132 -3.46 -26.64 26.37
CA ASN A 132 -3.80 -27.49 27.52
C ASN A 132 -2.56 -28.21 28.10
N ALA A 133 -1.46 -28.23 27.34
CA ALA A 133 -0.16 -28.75 27.76
C ALA A 133 0.96 -27.80 27.30
N PRO A 134 2.04 -27.66 28.08
CA PRO A 134 3.23 -26.92 27.65
C PRO A 134 3.79 -27.51 26.34
N GLY A 135 4.03 -26.66 25.34
CA GLY A 135 4.60 -27.08 24.06
C GLY A 135 3.61 -27.57 23.00
N ALA A 136 2.29 -27.56 23.27
CA ALA A 136 1.31 -27.83 22.22
C ALA A 136 1.29 -26.69 21.17
N PRO A 137 1.33 -27.00 19.86
CA PRO A 137 1.32 -25.99 18.82
C PRO A 137 0.00 -25.20 18.84
N ALA A 138 0.09 -23.90 18.55
CA ALA A 138 -1.10 -23.08 18.37
C ALA A 138 -1.88 -23.59 17.14
N PRO A 139 -3.23 -23.67 17.20
CA PRO A 139 -4.02 -24.02 16.03
C PRO A 139 -3.90 -22.92 14.97
N ASP A 140 -3.92 -23.33 13.69
CA ASP A 140 -3.88 -22.39 12.58
C ASP A 140 -5.10 -21.46 12.58
N LEU A 141 -4.88 -20.22 12.13
CA LEU A 141 -5.94 -19.22 11.93
C LEU A 141 -7.01 -19.80 10.98
N GLY A 142 -8.25 -19.90 11.45
CA GLY A 142 -9.37 -20.49 10.70
C GLY A 142 -9.75 -21.91 11.10
N THR A 143 -9.03 -22.53 12.05
CA THR A 143 -9.43 -23.82 12.63
C THR A 143 -10.83 -23.70 13.26
N PRO A 144 -11.82 -24.53 12.85
CA PRO A 144 -13.15 -24.48 13.42
C PRO A 144 -13.10 -24.83 14.91
N LEU A 145 -13.77 -24.03 15.74
CA LEU A 145 -13.91 -24.28 17.17
C LEU A 145 -14.90 -25.42 17.37
N GLY A 146 -14.38 -26.66 17.42
CA GLY A 146 -15.15 -27.82 17.83
C GLY A 146 -15.52 -27.70 19.32
N ALA A 147 -16.78 -27.95 19.67
CA ALA A 147 -17.16 -28.13 21.06
C ALA A 147 -16.47 -29.40 21.58
N VAL A 148 -15.55 -29.26 22.52
CA VAL A 148 -15.12 -30.38 23.36
C VAL A 148 -16.30 -30.66 24.30
N THR A 149 -17.13 -31.63 23.95
CA THR A 149 -17.98 -32.29 24.95
C THR A 149 -17.05 -33.20 25.72
N ALA A 150 -16.70 -32.80 26.95
CA ALA A 150 -16.03 -33.71 27.88
C ALA A 150 -16.95 -34.92 28.09
N GLY A 151 -16.52 -36.07 27.56
CA GLY A 151 -17.10 -37.37 27.90
C GLY A 151 -16.84 -37.66 29.38
N ALA A 152 -17.88 -38.22 30.01
CA ALA A 152 -17.94 -38.63 31.41
C ALA A 152 -16.84 -39.60 31.83
#